data_AF-A0AAN8PID7-F1
#
_entry.id   AF-A0AAN8PID7-F1
#
_cell.length_a   1.000
_cell.length_b   1.000
_cell.length_c   1.000
_cell.angle_alpha   90.00
_cell.angle_beta   90.00
_cell.angle_gamma   90.00
#
_symmetry.space_group_name_H-M   'P 1'
#
loop_
_entity.id
_entity.type
_entity.pdbx_description
1 polymer ?
#
loop_
_entity_poly.entity_id
_entity_poly.type
_entity_poly.pdbx_seq_one_letter_code
_entity_poly.pdbx_strand_id
1 'polypeptide(L)'
;MKIVPAKKYVKVEYMPVHTTNSMVEKFEEECKKPSGNQFVECLVYSQSEGVIMTANMTDEVEDDKVNCIGRYYKPWFFKHVEEFLKKGPAVEYIPLRHYYHRHTRSIFWELQDIIPFGNNPIFRYLCGWMVPPKISFLKLTQGETIKRMYERFQIIQDMLVPMKDLKESLEVFHKETEVYPLWLCPFMLYNQPGMVHPATESDEMYVDIGAYGTPKAETYETVSTTRRLEAFVRSVKGFQMLYADSYLDRNEFHEMFDHSLYDKMRTSLNCKSAFPEVYDKINRKARA
;
A
#
# COMPACT_ATOMS: atom_id res chain seq x y z
N MET A 1 10.32 -22.86 -1.45
CA MET A 1 8.96 -22.28 -1.38
C MET A 1 8.06 -23.24 -0.63
N LYS A 2 7.48 -22.82 0.51
CA LYS A 2 6.54 -23.64 1.27
C LYS A 2 5.14 -23.47 0.67
N ILE A 3 4.45 -24.55 0.37
CA ILE A 3 3.09 -24.51 -0.16
C ILE A 3 2.11 -24.56 1.02
N VAL A 4 1.11 -23.69 1.03
CA VAL A 4 0.07 -23.62 2.05
C VAL A 4 -1.27 -24.03 1.41
N PRO A 5 -2.03 -24.97 2.00
CA PRO A 5 -3.34 -25.34 1.49
C PRO A 5 -4.30 -24.13 1.45
N ALA A 6 -4.96 -23.94 0.31
CA ALA A 6 -6.00 -22.95 0.15
C ALA A 6 -7.33 -23.47 0.74
N LYS A 7 -8.09 -22.57 1.39
CA LYS A 7 -9.47 -22.85 1.82
C LYS A 7 -10.48 -22.13 0.93
N LYS A 8 -11.76 -22.40 1.10
CA LYS A 8 -12.81 -21.83 0.23
C LYS A 8 -13.04 -20.33 0.44
N TYR A 9 -12.94 -19.85 1.67
CA TYR A 9 -13.27 -18.48 2.06
C TYR A 9 -12.19 -17.85 2.94
N VAL A 10 -12.31 -16.55 3.11
CA VAL A 10 -11.58 -15.74 4.09
C VAL A 10 -12.62 -15.08 4.98
N LYS A 11 -12.58 -15.38 6.28
CA LYS A 11 -13.35 -14.65 7.30
C LYS A 11 -12.61 -13.33 7.54
N VAL A 12 -13.27 -12.21 7.27
CA VAL A 12 -12.74 -10.86 7.47
C VAL A 12 -13.50 -10.20 8.59
N GLU A 13 -12.79 -9.63 9.55
CA GLU A 13 -13.36 -8.84 10.65
C GLU A 13 -12.98 -7.37 10.43
N TYR A 14 -13.98 -6.49 10.40
CA TYR A 14 -13.82 -5.04 10.21
C TYR A 14 -13.95 -4.32 11.54
N MET A 15 -12.99 -3.46 11.84
CA MET A 15 -12.90 -2.72 13.10
C MET A 15 -12.70 -1.24 12.80
N PRO A 16 -13.79 -0.43 12.75
CA PRO A 16 -13.68 1.01 12.57
C PRO A 16 -13.06 1.68 13.81
N VAL A 17 -12.24 2.68 13.57
CA VAL A 17 -11.56 3.51 14.57
C VAL A 17 -11.71 4.99 14.20
N HIS A 18 -11.81 5.86 15.20
CA HIS A 18 -12.14 7.29 15.02
C HIS A 18 -11.13 8.25 15.66
N THR A 19 -9.99 7.74 16.12
CA THR A 19 -8.83 8.57 16.50
C THR A 19 -7.53 7.92 16.02
N THR A 20 -6.51 8.73 15.72
CA THR A 20 -5.19 8.26 15.32
C THR A 20 -4.56 7.34 16.38
N ASN A 21 -4.71 7.67 17.67
CA ASN A 21 -4.20 6.82 18.76
C ASN A 21 -4.90 5.45 18.77
N SER A 22 -6.23 5.41 18.72
CA SER A 22 -6.97 4.15 18.70
C SER A 22 -6.65 3.30 17.47
N MET A 23 -6.37 3.94 16.33
CA MET A 23 -5.96 3.28 15.10
C MET A 23 -4.60 2.61 15.26
N VAL A 24 -3.59 3.33 15.73
CA VAL A 24 -2.23 2.79 15.92
C VAL A 24 -2.23 1.68 16.96
N GLU A 25 -2.84 1.92 18.13
CA GLU A 25 -2.91 0.94 19.22
C GLU A 25 -3.60 -0.34 18.78
N LYS A 26 -4.80 -0.23 18.17
CA LYS A 26 -5.57 -1.40 17.76
C LYS A 26 -4.92 -2.14 16.59
N PHE A 27 -4.30 -1.42 15.66
CA PHE A 27 -3.59 -2.04 14.54
C PHE A 27 -2.38 -2.83 15.03
N GLU A 28 -1.59 -2.25 15.94
CA GLU A 28 -0.44 -2.92 16.55
C GLU A 28 -0.86 -4.15 17.39
N GLU A 29 -1.95 -4.05 18.15
CA GLU A 29 -2.54 -5.16 18.91
C GLU A 29 -2.86 -6.35 18.00
N GLU A 30 -3.57 -6.10 16.88
CA GLU A 30 -3.98 -7.16 15.96
C GLU A 30 -2.80 -7.75 15.16
N CYS A 31 -1.72 -6.99 14.95
CA CYS A 31 -0.47 -7.49 14.37
C CYS A 31 0.29 -8.42 15.32
N LYS A 32 0.21 -8.18 16.64
CA LYS A 32 0.94 -8.94 17.68
C LYS A 32 0.12 -10.06 18.31
N LYS A 33 -1.12 -10.25 17.85
CA LYS A 33 -2.07 -11.17 18.47
C LYS A 33 -1.55 -12.62 18.48
N PRO A 34 -1.46 -13.28 19.65
CA PRO A 34 -0.91 -14.64 19.76
C PRO A 34 -1.67 -15.71 18.99
N SER A 35 -2.99 -15.54 18.81
CA SER A 35 -3.82 -16.46 18.01
C SER A 35 -3.44 -16.47 16.53
N GLY A 36 -2.72 -15.44 16.07
CA GLY A 36 -2.24 -15.27 14.70
C GLY A 36 -3.34 -14.90 13.72
N ASN A 37 -3.32 -13.68 13.20
CA ASN A 37 -4.09 -13.31 12.01
C ASN A 37 -3.27 -13.66 10.76
N GLN A 38 -3.85 -14.35 9.79
CA GLN A 38 -3.16 -14.66 8.52
C GLN A 38 -3.00 -13.42 7.63
N PHE A 39 -3.93 -12.48 7.75
CA PHE A 39 -3.90 -11.19 7.06
C PHE A 39 -4.28 -10.09 8.05
N VAL A 40 -3.56 -8.98 8.01
CA VAL A 40 -3.87 -7.75 8.74
C VAL A 40 -3.64 -6.59 7.78
N GLU A 41 -4.57 -5.66 7.69
CA GLU A 41 -4.43 -4.43 6.92
C GLU A 41 -5.30 -3.32 7.53
N CYS A 42 -5.00 -2.06 7.24
CA CYS A 42 -5.87 -0.95 7.59
C CYS A 42 -6.04 -0.02 6.39
N LEU A 43 -7.27 0.45 6.17
CA LEU A 43 -7.55 1.54 5.25
C LEU A 43 -7.88 2.80 6.07
N VAL A 44 -7.04 3.81 5.95
CA VAL A 44 -7.16 5.10 6.64
C VAL A 44 -7.92 6.05 5.74
N TYR A 45 -9.06 6.60 6.18
CA TYR A 45 -9.93 7.46 5.36
C TYR A 45 -9.83 8.96 5.69
N SER A 46 -9.30 9.29 6.87
CA SER A 46 -8.99 10.66 7.28
C SER A 46 -7.87 10.64 8.33
N GLN A 47 -7.48 11.81 8.85
CA GLN A 47 -6.44 11.90 9.88
C GLN A 47 -6.77 11.08 11.12
N SER A 48 -8.05 10.89 11.43
CA SER A 48 -8.54 10.20 12.62
C SER A 48 -9.35 8.95 12.34
N GLU A 49 -9.84 8.75 11.10
CA GLU A 49 -10.74 7.64 10.78
C GLU A 49 -10.05 6.57 9.94
N GLY A 50 -10.25 5.32 10.32
CA GLY A 50 -9.76 4.16 9.59
C GLY A 50 -10.55 2.91 9.88
N VAL A 51 -10.37 1.89 9.06
CA VAL A 51 -10.96 0.56 9.28
C VAL A 51 -9.84 -0.46 9.26
N ILE A 52 -9.60 -1.08 10.41
CA ILE A 52 -8.66 -2.18 10.55
C ILE A 52 -9.38 -3.46 10.13
N MET A 53 -8.71 -4.28 9.34
CA MET A 53 -9.20 -5.56 8.86
C MET A 53 -8.24 -6.66 9.26
N THR A 54 -8.77 -7.68 9.92
CA THR A 54 -8.07 -8.92 10.17
C THR A 54 -8.77 -10.04 9.44
N ALA A 55 -8.00 -11.01 8.94
CA ALA A 55 -8.60 -12.07 8.17
C ALA A 55 -7.89 -13.41 8.29
N ASN A 56 -8.68 -14.48 8.20
CA ASN A 56 -8.22 -15.86 8.30
C ASN A 56 -8.96 -16.74 7.29
N MET A 57 -8.23 -17.62 6.60
CA MET A 57 -8.81 -18.60 5.68
C MET A 57 -9.69 -19.60 6.45
N THR A 58 -10.88 -19.88 5.92
CA THR A 58 -11.85 -20.84 6.49
C THR A 58 -12.58 -21.62 5.39
N ASP A 59 -13.02 -22.83 5.71
CA ASP A 59 -13.96 -23.61 4.89
C ASP A 59 -15.41 -23.50 5.39
N GLU A 60 -15.58 -23.03 6.62
CA GLU A 60 -16.88 -22.82 7.29
C GLU A 60 -17.29 -21.35 7.20
N VAL A 61 -18.59 -21.12 6.97
CA VAL A 61 -19.17 -19.79 6.80
C VAL A 61 -20.51 -19.68 7.50
N GLU A 62 -20.87 -18.45 7.85
CA GLU A 62 -22.26 -18.08 8.14
C GLU A 62 -22.88 -17.61 6.83
N ASP A 63 -23.83 -18.37 6.29
CA ASP A 63 -24.33 -18.23 4.91
C ASP A 63 -24.87 -16.81 4.61
N ASP A 64 -25.51 -16.16 5.59
CA ASP A 64 -26.03 -14.80 5.49
C ASP A 64 -24.94 -13.71 5.46
N LYS A 65 -23.71 -14.06 5.85
CA LYS A 65 -22.54 -13.17 5.88
C LYS A 65 -21.56 -13.40 4.72
N VAL A 66 -21.90 -14.26 3.76
CA VAL A 66 -21.06 -14.50 2.58
C VAL A 66 -21.14 -13.31 1.63
N ASN A 67 -20.01 -12.61 1.43
CA ASN A 67 -19.92 -11.46 0.52
C ASN A 67 -19.04 -11.75 -0.71
N CYS A 68 -19.68 -11.95 -1.85
CA CYS A 68 -19.01 -12.12 -3.14
C CYS A 68 -18.54 -10.79 -3.74
N ILE A 69 -17.55 -10.12 -3.12
CA ILE A 69 -17.08 -8.78 -3.53
C ILE A 69 -16.56 -8.71 -4.98
N GLY A 70 -16.13 -9.83 -5.56
CA GLY A 70 -15.59 -9.89 -6.92
C GLY A 70 -16.61 -9.73 -8.04
N ARG A 71 -17.92 -9.66 -7.73
CA ARG A 71 -18.97 -9.44 -8.75
C ARG A 71 -18.92 -8.00 -9.27
N TYR A 72 -19.04 -7.81 -10.58
CA TYR A 72 -18.78 -6.51 -11.22
C TYR A 72 -19.71 -5.38 -10.80
N TYR A 73 -20.89 -5.72 -10.32
CA TYR A 73 -21.88 -4.77 -9.85
C TYR A 73 -21.70 -4.41 -8.36
N LYS A 74 -20.81 -5.07 -7.62
CA LYS A 74 -20.53 -4.77 -6.21
C LYS A 74 -19.68 -3.50 -6.06
N PRO A 75 -19.75 -2.78 -4.92
CA PRO A 75 -18.93 -1.60 -4.71
C PRO A 75 -17.45 -1.95 -4.80
N TRP A 76 -16.62 -0.97 -5.17
CA TRP A 76 -15.17 -1.12 -5.03
C TRP A 76 -14.82 -1.41 -3.57
N PHE A 77 -13.79 -2.24 -3.35
CA PHE A 77 -13.51 -2.80 -2.03
C PHE A 77 -13.28 -1.72 -0.97
N PHE A 78 -12.44 -0.71 -1.26
CA PHE A 78 -12.23 0.40 -0.31
C PHE A 78 -13.51 1.18 -0.01
N LYS A 79 -14.41 1.37 -0.98
CA LYS A 79 -15.72 2.00 -0.73
C LYS A 79 -16.65 1.12 0.11
N HIS A 80 -16.60 -0.20 -0.07
CA HIS A 80 -17.31 -1.14 0.80
C HIS A 80 -16.77 -1.09 2.24
N VAL A 81 -15.44 -1.02 2.39
CA VAL A 81 -14.78 -0.92 3.70
C VAL A 81 -15.14 0.40 4.40
N GLU A 82 -15.14 1.52 3.67
CA GLU A 82 -15.50 2.86 4.17
C GLU A 82 -16.89 2.87 4.86
N GLU A 83 -17.83 2.05 4.39
CA GLU A 83 -19.18 1.96 4.98
C GLU A 83 -19.16 1.49 6.46
N PHE A 84 -18.13 0.74 6.88
CA PHE A 84 -18.02 0.27 8.26
C PHE A 84 -17.67 1.37 9.26
N LEU A 85 -17.16 2.53 8.81
CA LEU A 85 -17.05 3.72 9.68
C LEU A 85 -18.40 4.17 10.25
N LYS A 86 -19.49 3.90 9.52
CA LYS A 86 -20.87 4.24 9.96
C LYS A 86 -21.62 3.03 10.50
N LYS A 87 -21.42 1.84 9.90
CA LYS A 87 -22.13 0.62 10.30
C LYS A 87 -21.61 0.01 11.60
N GLY A 88 -20.36 0.31 11.98
CA GLY A 88 -19.71 -0.30 13.13
C GLY A 88 -19.00 -1.62 12.78
N PRO A 89 -18.46 -2.32 13.79
CA PRO A 89 -17.74 -3.58 13.60
C PRO A 89 -18.60 -4.66 12.95
N ALA A 90 -17.99 -5.46 12.07
CA ALA A 90 -18.71 -6.52 11.36
C ALA A 90 -17.79 -7.66 10.94
N VAL A 91 -18.40 -8.77 10.54
CA VAL A 91 -17.72 -9.96 10.01
C VAL A 91 -18.34 -10.33 8.67
N GLU A 92 -17.50 -10.64 7.68
CA GLU A 92 -17.92 -11.18 6.40
C GLU A 92 -17.08 -12.39 6.00
N TYR A 93 -17.65 -13.26 5.16
CA TYR A 93 -16.94 -14.38 4.54
C TYR A 93 -16.79 -14.11 3.05
N ILE A 94 -15.55 -13.90 2.61
CA ILE A 94 -15.24 -13.55 1.22
C ILE A 94 -14.67 -14.78 0.51
N PRO A 95 -15.18 -15.19 -0.67
CA PRO A 95 -14.57 -16.28 -1.44
C PRO A 95 -13.08 -16.00 -1.66
N LEU A 96 -12.22 -17.00 -1.45
CA LEU A 96 -10.76 -16.81 -1.40
C LEU A 96 -10.22 -16.02 -2.60
N ARG A 97 -10.65 -16.40 -3.81
CA ARG A 97 -10.25 -15.71 -5.04
C ARG A 97 -10.67 -14.24 -5.04
N HIS A 98 -11.83 -13.91 -4.51
CA HIS A 98 -12.29 -12.53 -4.43
C HIS A 98 -11.45 -11.72 -3.45
N TYR A 99 -11.06 -12.32 -2.31
CA TYR A 99 -10.21 -11.66 -1.32
C TYR A 99 -8.82 -11.32 -1.88
N TYR A 100 -8.18 -12.25 -2.61
CA TYR A 100 -6.89 -11.97 -3.26
C TYR A 100 -6.98 -10.90 -4.37
N HIS A 101 -8.15 -10.75 -5.01
CA HIS A 101 -8.38 -9.76 -6.06
C HIS A 101 -9.14 -8.51 -5.59
N ARG A 102 -9.23 -8.27 -4.27
CA ARG A 102 -10.06 -7.22 -3.69
C ARG A 102 -9.71 -5.81 -4.18
N HIS A 103 -8.43 -5.53 -4.43
CA HIS A 103 -7.96 -4.25 -4.97
C HIS A 103 -7.90 -4.19 -6.50
N THR A 104 -8.10 -5.32 -7.22
CA THR A 104 -7.86 -5.38 -8.66
C THR A 104 -8.83 -4.49 -9.46
N ARG A 105 -10.13 -4.51 -9.14
CA ARG A 105 -11.14 -3.80 -9.95
C ARG A 105 -10.98 -2.28 -9.92
N SER A 106 -10.63 -1.73 -8.77
CA SER A 106 -10.47 -0.29 -8.58
C SER A 106 -9.03 0.18 -8.68
N ILE A 107 -8.07 -0.73 -8.96
CA ILE A 107 -6.63 -0.45 -8.91
C ILE A 107 -6.32 0.22 -7.56
N PHE A 108 -6.58 -0.53 -6.48
CA PHE A 108 -6.75 -0.01 -5.12
C PHE A 108 -7.92 0.97 -5.03
N TRP A 109 -7.69 2.23 -5.37
CA TRP A 109 -8.69 3.29 -5.49
C TRP A 109 -8.36 4.32 -6.58
N GLU A 110 -7.24 4.17 -7.30
CA GLU A 110 -6.82 5.14 -8.34
C GLU A 110 -7.85 5.28 -9.47
N LEU A 111 -8.65 4.24 -9.72
CA LEU A 111 -9.71 4.31 -10.73
C LEU A 111 -10.79 5.34 -10.38
N GLN A 112 -10.92 5.74 -9.11
CA GLN A 112 -11.77 6.86 -8.70
C GLN A 112 -11.33 8.17 -9.37
N ASP A 113 -10.03 8.41 -9.50
CA ASP A 113 -9.52 9.67 -10.04
C ASP A 113 -9.63 9.69 -11.58
N ILE A 114 -9.62 8.51 -12.21
CA ILE A 114 -9.84 8.34 -13.65
C ILE A 114 -11.34 8.37 -14.01
N ILE A 115 -12.17 7.66 -13.24
CA ILE A 115 -13.61 7.50 -13.45
C ILE A 115 -14.34 7.80 -12.13
N PRO A 116 -14.56 9.08 -11.77
CA PRO A 116 -15.14 9.46 -10.47
C PRO A 116 -16.53 8.88 -10.20
N PHE A 117 -17.32 8.69 -11.26
CA PHE A 117 -18.65 8.06 -11.19
C PHE A 117 -18.60 6.53 -11.27
N GLY A 118 -17.42 5.90 -11.33
CA GLY A 118 -17.23 4.47 -11.57
C GLY A 118 -17.81 3.57 -10.48
N ASN A 119 -17.97 4.09 -9.25
CA ASN A 119 -18.62 3.37 -8.16
C ASN A 119 -20.15 3.61 -8.08
N ASN A 120 -20.72 4.44 -8.95
CA ASN A 120 -22.17 4.64 -9.03
C ASN A 120 -22.87 3.29 -9.34
N PRO A 121 -23.94 2.90 -8.62
CA PRO A 121 -24.63 1.63 -8.87
C PRO A 121 -25.06 1.43 -10.33
N ILE A 122 -25.59 2.47 -10.99
CA ILE A 122 -26.03 2.40 -12.40
C ILE A 122 -24.85 2.07 -13.31
N PHE A 123 -23.73 2.79 -13.14
CA PHE A 123 -22.52 2.52 -13.89
C PHE A 123 -22.00 1.10 -13.64
N ARG A 124 -21.94 0.66 -12.38
CA ARG A 124 -21.47 -0.68 -12.03
C ARG A 124 -22.32 -1.79 -12.65
N TYR A 125 -23.64 -1.63 -12.69
CA TYR A 125 -24.53 -2.61 -13.31
C TYR A 125 -24.39 -2.65 -14.85
N LEU A 126 -24.28 -1.49 -15.51
CA LEU A 126 -24.24 -1.43 -16.98
C LEU A 126 -22.82 -1.65 -17.55
N CYS A 127 -21.81 -1.13 -16.87
CA CYS A 127 -20.45 -0.97 -17.39
C CYS A 127 -19.36 -1.55 -16.46
N GLY A 128 -19.68 -1.99 -15.24
CA GLY A 128 -18.68 -2.47 -14.27
C GLY A 128 -17.91 -3.71 -14.72
N TRP A 129 -18.42 -4.47 -15.69
CA TRP A 129 -17.75 -5.62 -16.29
C TRP A 129 -16.56 -5.21 -17.18
N MET A 130 -16.48 -3.94 -17.61
CA MET A 130 -15.36 -3.39 -18.40
C MET A 130 -14.19 -2.91 -17.53
N VAL A 131 -14.33 -2.96 -16.21
CA VAL A 131 -13.37 -2.43 -15.23
C VAL A 131 -12.57 -3.57 -14.56
N PRO A 132 -11.23 -3.44 -14.40
CA PRO A 132 -10.40 -2.29 -14.78
C PRO A 132 -10.03 -2.32 -16.28
N PRO A 133 -9.95 -1.15 -16.96
CA PRO A 133 -9.42 -1.10 -18.31
C PRO A 133 -7.95 -1.55 -18.32
N LYS A 134 -7.51 -2.16 -19.42
CA LYS A 134 -6.09 -2.53 -19.56
C LYS A 134 -5.21 -1.28 -19.42
N ILE A 135 -4.16 -1.36 -18.62
CA ILE A 135 -3.22 -0.24 -18.42
C ILE A 135 -2.65 0.25 -19.76
N SER A 136 -2.35 -0.66 -20.69
CA SER A 136 -1.89 -0.31 -22.03
C SER A 136 -2.91 0.52 -22.81
N PHE A 137 -4.21 0.24 -22.65
CA PHE A 137 -5.29 1.01 -23.26
C PHE A 137 -5.38 2.41 -22.64
N LEU A 138 -5.31 2.52 -21.31
CA LEU A 138 -5.26 3.81 -20.63
C LEU A 138 -4.09 4.66 -21.15
N LYS A 139 -2.88 4.09 -21.20
CA LYS A 139 -1.67 4.77 -21.70
C LYS A 139 -1.81 5.24 -23.16
N LEU A 140 -2.45 4.45 -24.02
CA LEU A 140 -2.70 4.81 -25.42
C LEU A 140 -3.69 5.97 -25.55
N THR A 141 -4.67 6.06 -24.65
CA THR A 141 -5.69 7.12 -24.66
C THR A 141 -5.26 8.39 -23.93
N GLN A 142 -4.17 8.34 -23.16
CA GLN A 142 -3.63 9.49 -22.45
C GLN A 142 -2.73 10.33 -23.37
N GLY A 143 -3.19 11.52 -23.76
CA GLY A 143 -2.34 12.52 -24.42
C GLY A 143 -1.23 13.03 -23.48
N GLU A 144 -0.19 13.65 -24.05
CA GLU A 144 0.98 14.15 -23.28
C GLU A 144 0.60 15.11 -22.14
N THR A 145 -0.43 15.94 -22.32
CA THR A 145 -0.94 16.85 -21.29
C THR A 145 -1.51 16.10 -20.10
N ILE A 146 -2.30 15.05 -20.35
CA ILE A 146 -2.88 14.22 -19.28
C ILE A 146 -1.75 13.50 -18.56
N LYS A 147 -0.80 12.91 -19.28
CA LYS A 147 0.38 12.27 -18.69
C LYS A 147 1.16 13.22 -17.77
N ARG A 148 1.42 14.46 -18.21
CA ARG A 148 2.09 15.49 -17.40
C ARG A 148 1.28 15.89 -16.16
N MET A 149 -0.04 15.94 -16.26
CA MET A 149 -0.90 16.20 -15.10
C MET A 149 -0.84 15.04 -14.10
N TYR A 150 -0.91 13.79 -14.55
CA TYR A 150 -0.74 12.62 -13.68
C TYR A 150 0.62 12.64 -12.98
N GLU A 151 1.71 12.90 -13.71
CA GLU A 151 3.06 12.98 -13.13
C GLU A 151 3.25 14.14 -12.14
N ARG A 152 2.44 15.21 -12.21
CA ARG A 152 2.55 16.40 -11.34
C ARG A 152 1.56 16.43 -10.19
N PHE A 153 0.44 15.72 -10.31
CA PHE A 153 -0.68 15.85 -9.38
C PHE A 153 -1.12 14.51 -8.80
N GLN A 154 -0.35 13.44 -9.00
CA GLN A 154 -0.58 12.16 -8.34
C GLN A 154 0.61 11.81 -7.46
N ILE A 155 0.31 11.19 -6.33
CA ILE A 155 1.28 10.43 -5.57
C ILE A 155 1.00 8.95 -5.77
N ILE A 156 2.06 8.18 -6.00
CA ILE A 156 2.06 6.72 -6.00
C ILE A 156 3.33 6.35 -5.25
N GLN A 157 3.22 6.14 -3.93
CA GLN A 157 4.36 5.89 -3.07
C GLN A 157 3.99 4.87 -2.00
N ASP A 158 4.96 4.01 -1.70
CA ASP A 158 4.90 3.04 -0.61
C ASP A 158 6.16 3.24 0.23
N MET A 159 5.94 3.64 1.49
CA MET A 159 7.00 3.93 2.44
C MET A 159 6.91 2.96 3.61
N LEU A 160 7.95 2.15 3.75
CA LEU A 160 8.09 1.16 4.80
C LEU A 160 8.69 1.84 6.03
N VAL A 161 7.95 1.91 7.12
CA VAL A 161 8.41 2.54 8.38
C VAL A 161 8.31 1.54 9.53
N PRO A 162 9.13 1.65 10.59
CA PRO A 162 8.95 0.81 11.76
C PRO A 162 7.58 1.06 12.41
N MET A 163 6.94 0.01 12.94
CA MET A 163 5.60 0.11 13.55
C MET A 163 5.55 1.15 14.68
N LYS A 164 6.64 1.30 15.45
CA LYS A 164 6.75 2.28 16.56
C LYS A 164 6.64 3.73 16.08
N ASP A 165 6.97 4.00 14.82
CA ASP A 165 6.98 5.33 14.20
C ASP A 165 5.71 5.58 13.36
N LEU A 166 4.74 4.63 13.35
CA LEU A 166 3.53 4.72 12.52
C LEU A 166 2.72 6.00 12.81
N LYS A 167 2.56 6.37 14.08
CA LYS A 167 1.78 7.56 14.45
C LYS A 167 2.37 8.84 13.83
N GLU A 168 3.66 9.07 14.06
CA GLU A 168 4.37 10.22 13.49
C GLU A 168 4.35 10.17 11.96
N SER A 169 4.50 8.98 11.39
CA SER A 169 4.44 8.78 9.94
C SER A 169 3.08 9.20 9.36
N LEU A 170 1.96 8.82 9.98
CA LEU A 170 0.63 9.25 9.55
C LEU A 170 0.45 10.78 9.62
N GLU A 171 1.00 11.43 10.64
CA GLU A 171 0.98 12.89 10.77
C GLU A 171 1.77 13.58 9.65
N VAL A 172 2.95 13.04 9.30
CA VAL A 172 3.75 13.51 8.17
C VAL A 172 3.02 13.31 6.84
N PHE A 173 2.47 12.13 6.58
CA PHE A 173 1.71 11.85 5.36
C PHE A 173 0.49 12.76 5.21
N HIS A 174 -0.24 13.00 6.31
CA HIS A 174 -1.35 13.94 6.32
C HIS A 174 -0.89 15.34 5.94
N LYS A 175 0.12 15.88 6.65
CA LYS A 175 0.65 17.23 6.41
C LYS A 175 1.17 17.43 4.98
N GLU A 176 1.88 16.44 4.45
CA GLU A 176 2.60 16.58 3.19
C GLU A 176 1.71 16.31 1.97
N THR A 177 0.66 15.49 2.11
CA THR A 177 -0.11 15.00 0.95
C THR A 177 -1.62 15.20 1.06
N GLU A 178 -2.19 15.07 2.27
CA GLU A 178 -3.63 14.94 2.50
C GLU A 178 -4.33 13.94 1.55
N VAL A 179 -3.62 12.87 1.18
CA VAL A 179 -4.18 11.79 0.35
C VAL A 179 -4.89 10.77 1.22
N TYR A 180 -6.11 10.43 0.82
CA TYR A 180 -6.89 9.36 1.42
C TYR A 180 -7.68 8.58 0.35
N PRO A 181 -7.85 7.26 0.52
CA PRO A 181 -7.37 6.51 1.67
C PRO A 181 -5.86 6.20 1.62
N LEU A 182 -5.26 5.87 2.77
CA LEU A 182 -3.93 5.25 2.86
C LEU A 182 -4.08 3.75 3.10
N TRP A 183 -3.19 2.93 2.53
CA TRP A 183 -3.09 1.50 2.81
C TRP A 183 -2.01 1.25 3.85
N LEU A 184 -2.36 0.62 4.98
CA LEU A 184 -1.39 0.14 5.95
C LEU A 184 -1.29 -1.37 5.85
N CYS A 185 -0.11 -1.88 5.50
CA CYS A 185 0.17 -3.31 5.40
C CYS A 185 1.36 -3.66 6.31
N PRO A 186 1.13 -4.35 7.45
CA PRO A 186 2.18 -4.68 8.38
C PRO A 186 2.98 -5.90 7.89
N PHE A 187 4.28 -5.91 8.17
CA PHE A 187 5.12 -7.05 7.86
C PHE A 187 6.26 -7.17 8.86
N MET A 188 6.67 -8.41 9.14
CA MET A 188 7.87 -8.66 9.95
C MET A 188 9.10 -8.49 9.07
N LEU A 189 9.96 -7.54 9.43
CA LEU A 189 11.28 -7.40 8.82
C LEU A 189 12.28 -8.23 9.63
N TYR A 190 12.65 -9.38 9.06
CA TYR A 190 13.58 -10.30 9.70
C TYR A 190 15.00 -9.74 9.68
N ASN A 191 15.75 -9.90 10.78
CA ASN A 191 17.17 -9.55 10.82
C ASN A 191 17.97 -10.59 10.02
N GLN A 192 18.13 -10.34 8.72
CA GLN A 192 18.88 -11.17 7.79
C GLN A 192 19.81 -10.28 6.94
N PRO A 193 21.00 -10.78 6.54
CA PRO A 193 21.90 -10.02 5.68
C PRO A 193 21.24 -9.64 4.35
N GLY A 194 21.38 -8.39 3.93
CA GLY A 194 20.80 -7.89 2.68
C GLY A 194 20.77 -6.37 2.62
N MET A 195 20.17 -5.81 1.56
CA MET A 195 20.01 -4.35 1.42
C MET A 195 18.92 -3.77 2.34
N VAL A 196 18.00 -4.61 2.78
CA VAL A 196 16.85 -4.24 3.61
C VAL A 196 16.87 -5.16 4.82
N HIS A 197 17.13 -4.60 5.99
CA HIS A 197 17.16 -5.28 7.27
C HIS A 197 16.81 -4.25 8.36
N PRO A 198 16.31 -4.67 9.53
CA PRO A 198 15.96 -3.71 10.56
C PRO A 198 17.23 -3.01 11.07
N ALA A 199 17.06 -1.78 11.58
CA ALA A 199 18.17 -1.05 12.22
C ALA A 199 18.57 -1.68 13.57
N THR A 200 17.71 -2.53 14.12
CA THR A 200 17.95 -3.29 15.35
C THR A 200 18.59 -4.65 15.03
N GLU A 201 19.26 -5.24 16.03
CA GLU A 201 19.85 -6.58 15.91
C GLU A 201 18.81 -7.72 16.03
N SER A 202 17.52 -7.40 15.91
CA SER A 202 16.41 -8.35 16.06
C SER A 202 15.36 -8.13 14.98
N ASP A 203 14.50 -9.13 14.78
CA ASP A 203 13.32 -8.96 13.94
C ASP A 203 12.46 -7.80 14.46
N GLU A 204 11.98 -6.95 13.57
CA GLU A 204 11.21 -5.76 13.91
C GLU A 204 9.98 -5.66 13.00
N MET A 205 8.84 -5.28 13.56
CA MET A 205 7.61 -5.07 12.79
C MET A 205 7.68 -3.73 12.07
N TYR A 206 7.48 -3.75 10.76
CA TYR A 206 7.35 -2.58 9.92
C TYR A 206 5.93 -2.51 9.35
N VAL A 207 5.57 -1.36 8.82
CA VAL A 207 4.32 -1.12 8.13
C VAL A 207 4.61 -0.38 6.84
N ASP A 208 4.06 -0.91 5.75
CA ASP A 208 4.00 -0.22 4.47
C ASP A 208 2.85 0.80 4.51
N ILE A 209 3.16 2.06 4.23
CA ILE A 209 2.20 3.14 4.07
C ILE A 209 2.08 3.45 2.58
N GLY A 210 1.05 2.88 1.95
CA GLY A 210 0.69 3.10 0.56
C GLY A 210 -0.18 4.34 0.38
N ALA A 211 0.35 5.35 -0.29
CA ALA A 211 -0.37 6.57 -0.67
C ALA A 211 -0.54 6.62 -2.19
N TYR A 212 -1.79 6.53 -2.64
CA TYR A 212 -2.17 6.55 -4.05
C TYR A 212 -3.30 7.54 -4.31
N GLY A 213 -3.13 8.40 -5.31
CA GLY A 213 -4.19 9.29 -5.79
C GLY A 213 -3.80 10.76 -5.79
N THR A 214 -4.80 11.63 -5.84
CA THR A 214 -4.63 13.08 -5.94
C THR A 214 -4.41 13.74 -4.58
N PRO A 215 -3.23 14.35 -4.33
CA PRO A 215 -2.95 15.12 -3.12
C PRO A 215 -3.84 16.36 -2.99
N LYS A 216 -4.18 16.70 -1.75
CA LYS A 216 -5.04 17.84 -1.41
C LYS A 216 -4.32 18.91 -0.58
N ALA A 217 -3.14 18.60 -0.05
CA ALA A 217 -2.33 19.55 0.68
C ALA A 217 -1.98 20.75 -0.21
N GLU A 218 -2.23 21.97 0.27
CA GLU A 218 -2.00 23.21 -0.51
C GLU A 218 -0.53 23.40 -0.92
N THR A 219 0.39 22.83 -0.15
CA THR A 219 1.84 22.92 -0.39
C THR A 219 2.39 21.75 -1.20
N TYR A 220 1.53 20.89 -1.72
CA TYR A 220 1.94 19.72 -2.48
C TYR A 220 2.62 20.11 -3.80
N GLU A 221 3.85 19.66 -3.93
CA GLU A 221 4.65 19.69 -5.16
C GLU A 221 5.39 18.37 -5.29
N THR A 222 5.13 17.57 -6.34
CA THR A 222 5.56 16.16 -6.43
C THR A 222 7.00 15.93 -5.99
N VAL A 223 7.97 16.62 -6.60
CA VAL A 223 9.38 16.39 -6.33
C VAL A 223 9.77 16.79 -4.91
N SER A 224 9.40 18.01 -4.49
CA SER A 224 9.82 18.52 -3.18
C SER A 224 9.14 17.77 -2.03
N THR A 225 7.87 17.38 -2.22
CA THR A 225 7.08 16.64 -1.24
C THR A 225 7.59 15.21 -1.12
N THR A 226 7.81 14.50 -2.23
CA THR A 226 8.40 13.17 -2.18
C THR A 226 9.78 13.19 -1.54
N ARG A 227 10.62 14.19 -1.82
CA ARG A 227 11.92 14.33 -1.11
C ARG A 227 11.77 14.55 0.40
N ARG A 228 10.76 15.30 0.86
CA ARG A 228 10.46 15.46 2.30
C ARG A 228 10.01 14.13 2.93
N LEU A 229 9.14 13.38 2.25
CA LEU A 229 8.74 12.04 2.68
C LEU A 229 9.93 11.08 2.73
N GLU A 230 10.75 11.04 1.68
CA GLU A 230 11.98 10.23 1.63
C GLU A 230 12.94 10.58 2.76
N ALA A 231 13.13 11.87 3.06
CA ALA A 231 13.98 12.32 4.16
C ALA A 231 13.44 11.89 5.53
N PHE A 232 12.13 12.00 5.75
CA PHE A 232 11.48 11.52 6.96
C PHE A 232 11.66 10.00 7.11
N VAL A 233 11.39 9.22 6.06
CA VAL A 233 11.52 7.76 6.07
C VAL A 233 12.95 7.33 6.41
N ARG A 234 13.97 7.99 5.85
CA ARG A 234 15.37 7.74 6.26
C ARG A 234 15.63 8.06 7.72
N SER A 235 15.04 9.15 8.24
CA SER A 235 15.25 9.57 9.63
C SER A 235 14.75 8.54 10.64
N VAL A 236 13.67 7.81 10.30
CA VAL A 236 13.10 6.72 11.11
C VAL A 236 13.65 5.34 10.76
N LYS A 237 14.72 5.27 9.95
CA LYS A 237 15.32 4.00 9.47
C LYS A 237 14.34 3.11 8.69
N GLY A 238 13.43 3.76 7.97
CA GLY A 238 12.53 3.12 7.01
C GLY A 238 13.13 2.98 5.61
N PHE A 239 12.34 2.43 4.70
CA PHE A 239 12.72 2.14 3.32
C PHE A 239 11.62 2.60 2.35
N GLN A 240 12.01 2.99 1.14
CA GLN A 240 11.08 3.25 0.04
C GLN A 240 10.97 2.04 -0.88
N MET A 241 9.76 1.69 -1.31
CA MET A 241 9.58 0.67 -2.34
C MET A 241 10.01 1.19 -3.72
N LEU A 242 10.95 0.48 -4.35
CA LEU A 242 11.68 0.95 -5.54
C LEU A 242 10.93 0.80 -6.89
N TYR A 243 9.63 0.46 -6.86
CA TYR A 243 8.81 0.44 -8.06
C TYR A 243 8.35 1.86 -8.45
N ALA A 244 8.09 2.70 -7.44
CA ALA A 244 7.71 4.10 -7.60
C ALA A 244 8.89 4.98 -8.01
N ASP A 245 8.60 6.23 -8.36
CA ASP A 245 9.64 7.23 -8.60
C ASP A 245 10.37 7.56 -7.29
N SER A 246 11.70 7.49 -7.33
CA SER A 246 12.58 7.91 -6.24
C SER A 246 13.38 9.14 -6.65
N TYR A 247 13.42 10.12 -5.75
CA TYR A 247 14.17 11.37 -5.89
C TYR A 247 15.41 11.40 -4.99
N LEU A 248 15.75 10.27 -4.37
CA LEU A 248 17.00 10.07 -3.64
C LEU A 248 18.21 10.33 -4.55
N ASP A 249 19.18 11.10 -4.05
CA ASP A 249 20.51 11.04 -4.62
C ASP A 249 21.21 9.72 -4.25
N ARG A 250 22.37 9.45 -4.85
CA ARG A 250 23.09 8.19 -4.61
C ARG A 250 23.51 8.03 -3.15
N ASN A 251 23.91 9.11 -2.48
CA ASN A 251 24.32 9.04 -1.08
C ASN A 251 23.11 8.75 -0.18
N GLU A 252 21.99 9.44 -0.43
CA GLU A 252 20.72 9.20 0.27
C GLU A 252 20.23 7.75 0.07
N PHE A 253 20.43 7.19 -1.12
CA PHE A 253 20.10 5.79 -1.42
C PHE A 253 21.01 4.80 -0.65
N HIS A 254 22.31 5.06 -0.59
CA HIS A 254 23.25 4.26 0.20
C HIS A 254 23.05 4.40 1.71
N GLU A 255 22.49 5.53 2.17
CA GLU A 255 22.08 5.70 3.57
C GLU A 255 20.84 4.84 3.89
N MET A 256 19.87 4.79 2.97
CA MET A 256 18.63 4.05 3.15
C MET A 256 18.83 2.52 3.06
N PHE A 257 19.70 2.04 2.17
CA PHE A 257 19.88 0.60 1.90
C PHE A 257 21.31 0.16 2.20
N ASP A 258 21.51 -0.97 2.91
CA ASP A 258 22.85 -1.49 3.17
C ASP A 258 23.48 -2.12 1.91
N HIS A 259 24.48 -1.45 1.35
CA HIS A 259 25.18 -1.92 0.17
C HIS A 259 26.36 -2.86 0.48
N SER A 260 26.69 -3.09 1.75
CA SER A 260 27.92 -3.82 2.14
C SER A 260 27.99 -5.21 1.54
N LEU A 261 26.93 -6.01 1.69
CA LEU A 261 26.86 -7.35 1.09
C LEU A 261 26.77 -7.27 -0.44
N TYR A 262 26.00 -6.32 -0.96
CA TYR A 262 25.79 -6.12 -2.39
C TYR A 262 27.11 -5.80 -3.13
N ASP A 263 27.91 -4.87 -2.61
CA ASP A 263 29.18 -4.44 -3.19
C ASP A 263 30.26 -5.54 -3.11
N LYS A 264 30.29 -6.28 -1.99
CA LYS A 264 31.13 -7.47 -1.83
C LYS A 264 30.82 -8.49 -2.92
N MET A 265 29.54 -8.82 -3.13
CA MET A 265 29.11 -9.80 -4.12
C MET A 265 29.34 -9.32 -5.56
N ARG A 266 29.12 -8.03 -5.84
CA ARG A 266 29.42 -7.46 -7.16
C ARG A 266 30.89 -7.55 -7.52
N THR A 267 31.76 -7.35 -6.54
CA THR A 267 33.20 -7.45 -6.75
C THR A 267 33.62 -8.90 -6.94
N SER A 268 33.16 -9.82 -6.08
CA SER A 268 33.54 -11.24 -6.16
C SER A 268 33.04 -11.94 -7.42
N LEU A 269 31.88 -11.53 -7.95
CA LEU A 269 31.27 -12.09 -9.15
C LEU A 269 31.58 -11.29 -10.42
N ASN A 270 32.45 -10.28 -10.35
CA ASN A 270 32.83 -9.42 -11.48
C ASN A 270 31.62 -8.77 -12.19
N CYS A 271 30.62 -8.34 -11.42
CA CYS A 271 29.37 -7.78 -11.95
C CYS A 271 29.50 -6.35 -12.51
N LYS A 272 30.60 -5.64 -12.22
CA LYS A 272 30.75 -4.21 -12.53
C LYS A 272 30.61 -3.89 -14.01
N SER A 273 31.10 -4.76 -14.90
CA SER A 273 30.98 -4.58 -16.35
C SER A 273 29.70 -5.18 -16.94
N ALA A 274 29.07 -6.12 -16.24
CA ALA A 274 27.94 -6.89 -16.76
C ALA A 274 26.57 -6.30 -16.39
N PHE A 275 26.46 -5.65 -15.22
CA PHE A 275 25.17 -5.20 -14.69
C PHE A 275 25.26 -3.78 -14.11
N PRO A 276 24.32 -2.88 -14.47
CA PRO A 276 24.20 -1.58 -13.82
C PRO A 276 23.87 -1.75 -12.34
N GLU A 277 24.09 -0.70 -11.54
CA GLU A 277 23.76 -0.75 -10.13
C GLU A 277 22.24 -0.65 -9.91
N VAL A 278 21.77 -1.06 -8.72
CA VAL A 278 20.35 -0.92 -8.35
C VAL A 278 19.93 0.54 -8.45
N TYR A 279 20.73 1.47 -7.93
CA TYR A 279 20.48 2.90 -8.04
C TYR A 279 20.31 3.34 -9.51
N ASP A 280 21.17 2.87 -10.42
CA ASP A 280 21.09 3.24 -11.83
C ASP A 280 19.83 2.71 -12.52
N LYS A 281 19.21 1.64 -12.01
CA LYS A 281 17.94 1.11 -12.57
C LYS A 281 16.70 1.84 -12.06
N ILE A 282 16.78 2.41 -10.86
CA ILE A 282 15.64 3.02 -10.17
C ILE A 282 15.64 4.53 -10.30
N ASN A 283 16.79 5.13 -10.61
CA ASN A 283 16.90 6.56 -10.89
C ASN A 283 16.09 6.95 -12.13
N ARG A 284 15.21 7.95 -11.98
CA ARG A 284 14.37 8.47 -13.05
C ARG A 284 15.17 8.92 -14.29
N LYS A 285 16.39 9.45 -14.13
CA LYS A 285 17.27 9.86 -15.24
C LYS A 285 17.71 8.70 -16.14
N ALA A 286 17.72 7.48 -15.62
CA ALA A 286 18.05 6.28 -16.39
C ALA A 286 16.82 5.61 -17.03
N ARG A 287 15.60 5.98 -16.59
CA ARG A 287 14.32 5.54 -17.16
C ARG A 287 13.73 6.53 -18.18
N ALA A 288 14.26 7.76 -18.23
CA ALA A 288 13.80 8.86 -19.08
C ALA A 288 14.32 8.78 -20.52
#